data_AF-A0A960R5D7-F1
#
_entry.id   AF-A0A960R5D7-F1
#
_cell.length_a   1.000
_cell.length_b   1.000
_cell.length_c   1.000
_cell.angle_alpha   90.00
_cell.angle_beta   90.00
_cell.angle_gamma   90.00
#
_symmetry.space_group_name_H-M   'P 1'
#
loop_
_entity.id
_entity.type
_entity.pdbx_description
1 polymer ?
#
loop_
_entity_poly.entity_id
_entity_poly.type
_entity_poly.pdbx_seq_one_letter_code
_entity_poly.pdbx_strand_id
1 'polypeptide(L)'
;MKHGFPLEDPRTSRHTSGRAFTFVEMLVAMSISAMFIGTAAMVLSTITQNAKHHSTIQEISIGASVNQNFYGLTSGSVTTPSAPNYGRLGFVHEIRDQFYEDVSRSEGVYCLARGGLNSLHPEWLSWPYTDPTVTKPVLDTPEAFRQYLATVEPTSAAVFTAYRNVPPSSAPNTSIYLTAPTDQADYIKVQAVYEIDYVTTTSPAGVYASVRRYKNGAMTHYYDVFFENATQATLFPSVVHFESRSRLAKSEAASITRFKKGVSGPFYLLWLPDPSIDPLKANTTTAPTDTSLPLEAYGHLAGKTGFMLTAPLFPTL
;
A
#
# COMPACT_ATOMS: atom_id res chain seq x y z
N MET A 1 -81.29 -38.05 68.00
CA MET A 1 -80.89 -37.52 66.67
C MET A 1 -81.11 -36.02 66.72
N LYS A 2 -80.07 -35.25 67.05
CA LYS A 2 -79.05 -34.64 66.17
C LYS A 2 -79.55 -33.37 65.45
N HIS A 3 -78.95 -32.24 65.89
CA HIS A 3 -78.59 -31.00 65.19
C HIS A 3 -79.71 -30.19 64.51
N GLY A 4 -79.86 -28.88 64.69
CA GLY A 4 -78.91 -27.83 65.09
C GLY A 4 -78.88 -26.76 63.99
N PHE A 5 -79.44 -25.58 64.26
CA PHE A 5 -79.22 -24.37 63.44
C PHE A 5 -77.73 -23.97 63.48
N PRO A 6 -77.15 -23.53 62.35
CA PRO A 6 -76.68 -22.13 62.27
C PRO A 6 -76.91 -21.50 60.86
N LEU A 7 -77.38 -20.25 60.76
CA LEU A 7 -76.61 -18.98 60.71
C LEU A 7 -75.74 -18.84 59.46
N GLU A 8 -76.11 -17.87 58.62
CA GLU A 8 -75.30 -17.30 57.53
C GLU A 8 -73.92 -16.87 58.06
N ASP A 9 -72.84 -17.26 57.36
CA ASP A 9 -71.49 -16.76 57.62
C ASP A 9 -71.07 -15.79 56.49
N PRO A 10 -70.97 -14.48 56.76
CA PRO A 10 -70.47 -13.50 55.81
C PRO A 10 -68.95 -13.43 55.93
N ARG A 11 -68.24 -14.30 55.20
CA ARG A 11 -66.77 -14.23 55.14
C ARG A 11 -66.26 -13.87 53.75
N THR A 12 -66.02 -12.56 53.66
CA THR A 12 -64.79 -11.95 53.14
C THR A 12 -64.48 -12.13 51.66
N SER A 13 -64.76 -11.04 50.93
CA SER A 13 -64.07 -10.66 49.71
C SER A 13 -62.55 -10.79 49.87
N ARG A 14 -61.94 -11.72 49.14
CA ARG A 14 -60.50 -11.61 48.82
C ARG A 14 -60.34 -10.45 47.83
N HIS A 15 -60.18 -9.24 48.36
CA HIS A 15 -59.35 -8.26 47.69
C HIS A 15 -57.95 -8.87 47.61
N THR A 16 -57.53 -9.33 46.44
CA THR A 16 -56.12 -9.35 46.09
C THR A 16 -55.68 -7.89 46.15
N SER A 17 -55.16 -7.49 47.31
CA SER A 17 -54.48 -6.21 47.47
C SER A 17 -53.29 -6.26 46.51
N GLY A 18 -53.46 -5.62 45.35
CA GLY A 18 -52.36 -5.31 44.46
C GLY A 18 -51.40 -4.47 45.27
N ARG A 19 -50.34 -5.09 45.78
CA ARG A 19 -49.28 -4.41 46.52
C ARG A 19 -48.65 -3.39 45.57
N ALA A 20 -49.07 -2.14 45.67
CA ALA A 20 -48.40 -1.03 45.01
C ALA A 20 -47.00 -0.91 45.62
N PHE A 21 -45.98 -0.77 44.78
CA PHE A 21 -44.60 -0.59 45.22
C PHE A 21 -44.50 0.68 46.08
N THR A 22 -43.78 0.58 47.19
CA THR A 22 -43.46 1.74 48.02
C THR A 22 -42.49 2.66 47.28
N PHE A 23 -42.51 3.96 47.62
CA PHE A 23 -41.60 4.95 47.03
C PHE A 23 -40.12 4.52 47.16
N VAL A 24 -39.76 3.90 48.29
CA VAL A 24 -38.40 3.39 48.55
C VAL A 24 -38.06 2.23 47.61
N GLU A 25 -38.98 1.29 47.37
CA GLU A 25 -38.76 0.18 46.43
C GLU A 25 -38.57 0.68 45.00
N MET A 26 -39.36 1.67 44.55
CA MET A 26 -39.14 2.31 43.25
C MET A 26 -37.80 3.03 43.18
N LEU A 27 -37.41 3.77 44.23
CA LEU A 27 -36.15 4.50 44.25
C LEU A 27 -34.94 3.55 44.21
N VAL A 28 -35.01 2.43 44.94
CA VAL A 28 -33.98 1.38 44.90
C VAL A 28 -33.94 0.68 43.54
N ALA A 29 -35.10 0.37 42.95
CA ALA A 29 -35.15 -0.22 41.62
C ALA A 29 -34.56 0.71 40.54
N MET A 30 -34.86 2.02 40.62
CA MET A 30 -34.32 3.02 39.69
C MET A 30 -32.81 3.22 39.88
N SER A 31 -32.31 3.24 41.11
CA SER A 31 -30.87 3.43 41.37
C SER A 31 -30.04 2.23 40.92
N ILE A 32 -30.52 1.00 41.18
CA ILE A 32 -29.88 -0.22 40.69
C ILE A 32 -29.91 -0.25 39.15
N SER A 33 -31.04 0.09 38.53
CA SER A 33 -31.17 0.14 37.07
C SER A 33 -30.22 1.18 36.45
N ALA A 34 -30.08 2.36 37.06
CA ALA A 34 -29.17 3.40 36.61
C ALA A 34 -27.70 2.96 36.70
N MET A 35 -27.31 2.27 37.78
CA MET A 35 -25.96 1.72 37.91
C MET A 35 -25.66 0.65 36.85
N PHE A 36 -26.62 -0.24 36.56
CA PHE A 36 -26.46 -1.26 35.53
C PHE A 36 -26.37 -0.66 34.13
N ILE A 37 -27.22 0.32 33.79
CA ILE A 37 -27.19 0.98 32.49
C ILE A 37 -25.89 1.80 32.32
N GLY A 38 -25.45 2.50 33.38
CA GLY A 38 -24.22 3.28 33.35
C GLY A 38 -22.97 2.42 33.11
N THR A 39 -22.87 1.29 33.79
CA THR A 39 -21.75 0.35 33.61
C THR A 39 -21.80 -0.35 32.24
N ALA A 40 -22.97 -0.78 31.78
CA ALA A 40 -23.13 -1.37 30.44
C ALA A 40 -22.79 -0.37 29.32
N ALA A 41 -23.19 0.89 29.45
CA ALA A 41 -22.86 1.94 28.48
C ALA A 41 -21.35 2.25 28.45
N MET A 42 -20.68 2.27 29.60
CA MET A 42 -19.22 2.41 29.65
C MET A 42 -18.52 1.22 29.00
N VAL A 43 -18.91 -0.02 29.31
CA VAL A 43 -18.33 -1.23 28.70
C VAL A 43 -18.56 -1.23 27.19
N LEU A 44 -19.77 -0.91 26.72
CA LEU A 44 -20.07 -0.83 25.29
C LEU A 44 -19.27 0.28 24.62
N SER A 45 -19.11 1.44 25.27
CA SER A 45 -18.26 2.53 24.77
C SER A 45 -16.80 2.10 24.69
N THR A 46 -16.27 1.43 25.71
CA THR A 46 -14.90 0.91 25.72
C THR A 46 -14.71 -0.16 24.64
N ILE A 47 -15.66 -1.08 24.46
CA ILE A 47 -15.62 -2.08 23.37
C ILE A 47 -15.70 -1.39 22.02
N THR A 48 -16.57 -0.39 21.83
CA THR A 48 -16.73 0.32 20.56
C THR A 48 -15.51 1.18 20.23
N GLN A 49 -14.90 1.81 21.23
CA GLN A 49 -13.67 2.58 21.08
C GLN A 49 -12.47 1.65 20.79
N ASN A 50 -12.33 0.54 21.51
CA ASN A 50 -11.27 -0.43 21.27
C ASN A 50 -11.47 -1.22 19.97
N ALA A 51 -12.71 -1.48 19.54
CA ALA A 51 -13.01 -2.07 18.24
C ALA A 51 -12.54 -1.18 17.08
N LYS A 52 -12.58 0.15 17.24
CA LYS A 52 -11.98 1.09 16.27
C LYS A 52 -10.43 1.08 16.29
N HIS A 53 -9.81 0.57 17.35
CA HIS A 53 -8.35 0.45 17.48
C HIS A 53 -7.81 -0.93 17.08
N HIS A 54 -8.67 -1.91 16.79
CA HIS A 54 -8.22 -3.13 16.12
C HIS A 54 -7.87 -2.78 14.68
N SER A 55 -6.56 -2.56 14.46
CA SER A 55 -5.84 -3.03 13.27
C SER A 55 -6.54 -4.31 12.78
N THR A 56 -7.43 -4.20 11.81
CA THR A 56 -8.24 -5.33 11.36
C THR A 56 -7.33 -6.16 10.50
N ILE A 57 -6.61 -7.06 11.16
CA ILE A 57 -5.85 -8.10 10.50
C ILE A 57 -6.87 -9.02 9.89
N GLN A 58 -6.81 -9.19 8.58
CA GLN A 58 -7.71 -10.05 7.85
C GLN A 58 -6.96 -10.89 6.85
N GLU A 59 -7.53 -12.05 6.56
CA GLU A 59 -7.03 -12.96 5.57
C GLU A 59 -7.51 -12.50 4.18
N ILE A 60 -6.56 -12.22 3.29
CA ILE A 60 -6.80 -11.73 1.94
C ILE A 60 -6.37 -12.78 0.95
N SER A 61 -7.23 -13.12 -0.01
CA SER A 61 -6.87 -13.99 -1.13
C SER A 61 -6.15 -13.20 -2.23
N ILE A 62 -4.82 -13.31 -2.28
CA ILE A 62 -3.97 -12.69 -3.33
C ILE A 62 -3.60 -13.66 -4.46
N GLY A 63 -3.86 -14.96 -4.29
CA GLY A 63 -3.54 -16.01 -5.24
C GLY A 63 -2.16 -16.65 -5.01
N ALA A 64 -2.07 -17.97 -5.24
CA ALA A 64 -0.87 -18.75 -4.90
C ALA A 64 0.36 -18.32 -5.70
N SER A 65 0.21 -17.98 -6.99
CA SER A 65 1.34 -17.51 -7.82
C SER A 65 1.92 -16.18 -7.32
N VAL A 66 1.06 -15.28 -6.86
CA VAL A 66 1.47 -13.98 -6.30
C VAL A 66 2.18 -14.20 -4.97
N ASN A 67 1.59 -15.00 -4.08
CA ASN A 67 2.19 -15.29 -2.77
C ASN A 67 3.53 -16.02 -2.87
N GLN A 68 3.66 -16.95 -3.83
CA GLN A 68 4.91 -17.64 -4.09
C GLN A 68 5.99 -16.70 -4.60
N ASN A 69 5.63 -15.73 -5.46
CA ASN A 69 6.55 -14.72 -5.94
C ASN A 69 6.94 -13.73 -4.84
N PHE A 70 6.00 -13.35 -3.97
CA PHE A 70 6.22 -12.32 -2.96
C PHE A 70 7.01 -12.82 -1.76
N TYR A 71 6.59 -13.96 -1.20
CA TYR A 71 7.06 -14.45 0.08
C TYR A 71 7.61 -15.88 0.02
N GLY A 72 7.63 -16.51 -1.16
CA GLY A 72 8.06 -17.90 -1.30
C GLY A 72 7.07 -18.92 -0.74
N LEU A 73 5.81 -18.52 -0.52
CA LEU A 73 4.77 -19.33 0.12
C LEU A 73 3.77 -19.86 -0.91
N THR A 74 3.32 -21.10 -0.71
CA THR A 74 2.40 -21.78 -1.63
C THR A 74 0.92 -21.50 -1.35
N SER A 75 0.57 -20.80 -0.25
CA SER A 75 -0.83 -20.51 0.08
C SER A 75 -1.42 -19.45 -0.85
N GLY A 76 -2.73 -19.50 -1.10
CA GLY A 76 -3.42 -18.47 -1.88
C GLY A 76 -3.76 -17.20 -1.09
N SER A 77 -3.60 -17.24 0.23
CA SER A 77 -4.00 -16.18 1.15
C SER A 77 -2.83 -15.67 2.00
N VAL A 78 -2.94 -14.40 2.39
CA VAL A 78 -2.03 -13.70 3.29
C VAL A 78 -2.84 -12.97 4.36
N THR A 79 -2.39 -13.07 5.60
CA THR A 79 -2.97 -12.38 6.75
C THR A 79 -2.29 -11.02 6.91
N THR A 80 -3.02 -9.94 6.64
CA THR A 80 -2.46 -8.59 6.54
C THR A 80 -3.31 -7.55 7.28
N PRO A 81 -2.70 -6.48 7.81
CA PRO A 81 -3.46 -5.36 8.35
C PRO A 81 -4.23 -4.59 7.27
N SER A 82 -5.47 -4.22 7.59
CA SER A 82 -6.25 -3.28 6.79
C SER A 82 -5.91 -1.82 7.14
N ALA A 83 -5.87 -0.95 6.15
CA ALA A 83 -5.77 0.50 6.35
C ALA A 83 -7.11 1.07 6.88
N PRO A 84 -7.10 2.05 7.80
CA PRO A 84 -5.93 2.67 8.40
C PRO A 84 -5.30 1.80 9.53
N ASN A 85 -3.97 1.75 9.56
CA ASN A 85 -3.16 0.98 10.48
C ASN A 85 -1.88 1.71 10.90
N TYR A 86 -1.89 2.28 12.11
CA TYR A 86 -0.73 3.01 12.64
C TYR A 86 0.41 2.09 13.10
N GLY A 87 0.13 0.82 13.42
CA GLY A 87 1.15 -0.15 13.83
C GLY A 87 2.11 -0.51 12.70
N ARG A 88 1.63 -0.51 11.44
CA ARG A 88 2.47 -0.81 10.27
C ARG A 88 3.40 0.35 9.88
N LEU A 89 3.18 1.56 10.40
CA LEU A 89 4.00 2.74 10.07
C LEU A 89 5.49 2.58 10.38
N GLY A 90 5.83 1.85 11.46
CA GLY A 90 7.23 1.59 11.80
C GLY A 90 8.00 0.90 10.65
N PHE A 91 7.36 -0.08 10.01
CA PHE A 91 7.94 -0.81 8.87
C PHE A 91 8.05 0.07 7.62
N VAL A 92 7.10 0.99 7.42
CA VAL A 92 7.18 1.95 6.29
C VAL A 92 8.34 2.92 6.49
N HIS A 93 8.51 3.44 7.71
CA HIS A 93 9.67 4.28 8.04
C HIS A 93 10.98 3.52 7.87
N GLU A 94 11.06 2.27 8.32
CA GLU A 94 12.25 1.43 8.13
C GLU A 94 12.57 1.22 6.65
N ILE A 95 11.58 0.88 5.82
CA ILE A 95 11.80 0.74 4.36
C ILE A 95 12.23 2.07 3.73
N ARG A 96 11.62 3.18 4.13
CA ARG A 96 11.98 4.51 3.64
C ARG A 96 13.43 4.85 3.98
N ASP A 97 13.82 4.62 5.22
CA ASP A 97 15.16 4.96 5.69
C ASP A 97 16.21 4.07 5.01
N GLN A 98 15.91 2.77 4.83
CA GLN A 98 16.71 1.86 4.00
C GLN A 98 16.79 2.32 2.54
N PHE A 99 15.68 2.81 1.96
CA PHE A 99 15.65 3.32 0.59
C PHE A 99 16.57 4.52 0.42
N TYR A 100 16.51 5.50 1.32
CA TYR A 100 17.41 6.66 1.26
C TYR A 100 18.87 6.27 1.49
N GLU A 101 19.15 5.32 2.38
CA GLU A 101 20.50 4.79 2.56
C GLU A 101 21.01 4.12 1.27
N ASP A 102 20.20 3.26 0.65
CA ASP A 102 20.62 2.60 -0.58
C ASP A 102 20.77 3.57 -1.75
N VAL A 103 19.85 4.53 -1.91
CA VAL A 103 19.94 5.58 -2.93
C VAL A 103 21.21 6.40 -2.76
N SER A 104 21.58 6.76 -1.52
CA SER A 104 22.80 7.55 -1.26
C SER A 104 24.10 6.86 -1.69
N ARG A 105 24.08 5.54 -1.81
CA ARG A 105 25.23 4.72 -2.22
C ARG A 105 25.13 4.20 -3.66
N SER A 106 24.01 4.46 -4.32
CA SER A 106 23.76 4.00 -5.69
C SER A 106 24.30 4.99 -6.72
N GLU A 107 24.85 4.48 -7.81
CA GLU A 107 25.25 5.28 -8.97
C GLU A 107 24.06 5.61 -9.87
N GLY A 108 23.05 4.74 -9.89
CA GLY A 108 21.90 4.84 -10.78
C GLY A 108 20.63 4.30 -10.14
N VAL A 109 19.52 5.01 -10.34
CA VAL A 109 18.18 4.63 -9.87
C VAL A 109 17.23 4.46 -11.05
N TYR A 110 16.83 3.24 -11.36
CA TYR A 110 15.97 2.96 -12.52
C TYR A 110 14.62 2.43 -12.07
N CYS A 111 13.57 3.23 -12.25
CA CYS A 111 12.21 2.79 -11.99
C CYS A 111 11.61 2.19 -13.27
N LEU A 112 11.13 0.96 -13.20
CA LEU A 112 10.52 0.23 -14.30
C LEU A 112 9.07 -0.10 -13.98
N ALA A 113 8.15 0.25 -14.89
CA ALA A 113 6.73 -0.05 -14.75
C ALA A 113 6.43 -1.49 -15.23
N ARG A 114 5.51 -2.17 -14.56
CA ARG A 114 5.08 -3.53 -14.92
C ARG A 114 3.61 -3.79 -14.59
N GLY A 115 2.99 -4.65 -15.39
CA GLY A 115 1.65 -5.21 -15.13
C GLY A 115 1.70 -6.59 -14.46
N GLY A 116 2.80 -7.31 -14.61
CA GLY A 116 2.99 -8.67 -14.09
C GLY A 116 3.85 -8.74 -12.83
N LEU A 117 4.05 -9.98 -12.36
CA LEU A 117 4.98 -10.32 -11.29
C LEU A 117 6.42 -10.25 -11.79
N ASN A 118 7.34 -9.76 -10.95
CA ASN A 118 8.76 -9.73 -11.26
C ASN A 118 9.49 -10.83 -10.48
N SER A 119 10.27 -11.66 -11.19
CA SER A 119 11.15 -12.67 -10.60
C SER A 119 12.63 -12.33 -10.77
N LEU A 120 12.93 -11.13 -11.28
CA LEU A 120 14.28 -10.69 -11.58
C LEU A 120 14.79 -9.83 -10.44
N HIS A 121 15.61 -10.44 -9.60
CA HIS A 121 16.32 -9.78 -8.51
C HIS A 121 17.83 -10.09 -8.55
N PRO A 122 18.50 -9.96 -9.71
CA PRO A 122 19.91 -10.33 -9.83
C PRO A 122 20.80 -9.43 -8.98
N GLU A 123 21.91 -9.96 -8.47
CA GLU A 123 22.99 -9.16 -7.85
C GLU A 123 23.93 -8.59 -8.93
N TRP A 124 24.10 -9.31 -10.03
CA TRP A 124 25.05 -9.00 -11.08
C TRP A 124 24.36 -9.06 -12.44
N LEU A 125 24.49 -8.00 -13.23
CA LEU A 125 24.04 -7.96 -14.62
C LEU A 125 25.27 -7.94 -15.52
N SER A 126 25.36 -8.85 -16.49
CA SER A 126 26.50 -8.87 -17.41
C SER A 126 26.53 -7.62 -18.28
N TRP A 127 27.63 -6.89 -18.26
CA TRP A 127 27.86 -5.76 -19.13
C TRP A 127 28.61 -6.23 -20.38
N PRO A 128 28.09 -6.00 -21.60
CA PRO A 128 28.78 -6.40 -22.82
C PRO A 128 30.01 -5.50 -23.05
N TYR A 129 31.12 -5.84 -22.38
CA TYR A 129 32.38 -5.12 -22.42
C TYR A 129 33.41 -5.74 -23.40
N THR A 130 33.20 -7.00 -23.81
CA THR A 130 34.24 -7.80 -24.48
C THR A 130 34.46 -7.46 -25.95
N ASP A 131 33.62 -6.64 -26.59
CA ASP A 131 33.80 -6.25 -27.98
C ASP A 131 34.00 -4.72 -28.14
N PRO A 132 35.20 -4.26 -28.53
CA PRO A 132 35.49 -2.84 -28.72
C PRO A 132 34.73 -2.19 -29.89
N THR A 133 34.02 -2.99 -30.71
CA THR A 133 33.16 -2.50 -31.79
C THR A 133 31.72 -2.23 -31.34
N VAL A 134 31.32 -2.72 -30.15
CA VAL A 134 29.98 -2.49 -29.60
C VAL A 134 29.96 -1.14 -28.88
N THR A 135 29.08 -0.25 -29.34
CA THR A 135 28.84 1.02 -28.66
C THR A 135 28.26 0.75 -27.28
N LYS A 136 28.90 1.27 -26.23
CA LYS A 136 28.45 1.08 -24.85
C LYS A 136 27.02 1.62 -24.68
N PRO A 137 26.08 0.83 -24.12
CA PRO A 137 24.75 1.34 -23.84
C PRO A 137 24.86 2.50 -22.84
N VAL A 138 24.20 3.61 -23.14
CA VAL A 138 24.13 4.75 -22.23
C VAL A 138 22.88 4.59 -21.38
N LEU A 139 23.07 4.24 -20.10
CA LEU A 139 21.97 4.00 -19.15
C LEU A 139 21.55 5.30 -18.47
N ASP A 140 20.92 6.20 -19.20
CA ASP A 140 20.55 7.52 -18.70
C ASP A 140 19.05 7.81 -18.73
N THR A 141 18.27 6.77 -19.00
CA THR A 141 16.82 6.78 -18.86
C THR A 141 16.35 5.40 -18.41
N PRO A 142 15.19 5.33 -17.74
CA PRO A 142 14.58 4.04 -17.42
C PRO A 142 14.30 3.19 -18.67
N GLU A 143 14.02 3.79 -19.83
CA GLU A 143 13.86 3.04 -21.09
C GLU A 143 15.19 2.45 -21.60
N ALA A 144 16.29 3.20 -21.52
CA ALA A 144 17.61 2.66 -21.89
C ALA A 144 18.02 1.51 -20.97
N PHE A 145 17.75 1.64 -19.66
CA PHE A 145 17.98 0.55 -18.70
C PHE A 145 17.07 -0.66 -18.97
N ARG A 146 15.80 -0.45 -19.30
CA ARG A 146 14.87 -1.53 -19.68
C ARG A 146 15.35 -2.29 -20.91
N GLN A 147 15.81 -1.59 -21.95
CA GLN A 147 16.34 -2.22 -23.17
C GLN A 147 17.63 -3.00 -22.91
N TYR A 148 18.51 -2.44 -22.08
CA TYR A 148 19.71 -3.14 -21.62
C TYR A 148 19.34 -4.41 -20.83
N LEU A 149 18.42 -4.31 -19.88
CA LEU A 149 17.96 -5.45 -19.09
C LEU A 149 17.32 -6.52 -19.97
N ALA A 150 16.57 -6.15 -21.00
CA ALA A 150 16.01 -7.08 -21.99
C ALA A 150 17.07 -7.78 -22.85
N THR A 151 18.25 -7.20 -22.97
CA THR A 151 19.38 -7.81 -23.70
C THR A 151 20.12 -8.82 -22.83
N VAL A 152 20.34 -8.48 -21.56
CA VAL A 152 21.09 -9.30 -20.59
C VAL A 152 20.23 -10.41 -19.99
N GLU A 153 18.97 -10.09 -19.68
CA GLU A 153 17.96 -10.99 -19.13
C GLU A 153 16.73 -10.95 -20.06
N PRO A 154 16.69 -11.78 -21.12
CA PRO A 154 15.62 -11.74 -22.13
C PRO A 154 14.20 -11.91 -21.57
N THR A 155 14.07 -12.59 -20.43
CA THR A 155 12.78 -12.77 -19.72
C THR A 155 12.20 -11.45 -19.23
N SER A 156 13.03 -10.42 -18.98
CA SER A 156 12.62 -9.10 -18.51
C SER A 156 11.77 -8.33 -19.53
N ALA A 157 11.92 -8.64 -20.82
CA ALA A 157 11.19 -7.98 -21.91
C ALA A 157 9.66 -8.19 -21.81
N ALA A 158 9.23 -9.31 -21.22
CA ALA A 158 7.82 -9.62 -21.01
C ALA A 158 7.26 -9.04 -19.69
N VAL A 159 8.14 -8.63 -18.76
CA VAL A 159 7.77 -8.13 -17.42
C VAL A 159 7.59 -6.62 -17.45
N PHE A 160 8.55 -5.90 -18.04
CA PHE A 160 8.61 -4.45 -17.96
C PHE A 160 8.08 -3.77 -19.22
N THR A 161 7.27 -2.73 -19.02
CA THR A 161 6.69 -1.93 -20.10
C THR A 161 7.40 -0.60 -20.22
N ALA A 162 7.62 -0.14 -21.45
CA ALA A 162 8.14 1.20 -21.71
C ALA A 162 7.15 2.25 -21.23
N TYR A 163 7.63 3.31 -20.58
CA TYR A 163 6.80 4.43 -20.17
C TYR A 163 7.59 5.73 -20.19
N ARG A 164 6.86 6.86 -20.23
CA ARG A 164 7.47 8.19 -20.17
C ARG A 164 6.68 9.08 -19.22
N ASN A 165 7.37 9.60 -18.21
CA ASN A 165 6.79 10.34 -17.08
C ASN A 165 5.89 9.48 -16.21
N VAL A 166 4.64 9.26 -16.61
CA VAL A 166 3.67 8.46 -15.85
C VAL A 166 3.61 7.07 -16.48
N PRO A 167 3.65 5.99 -15.68
CA PRO A 167 3.38 4.64 -16.18
C PRO A 167 2.04 4.56 -16.92
N PRO A 168 1.82 3.56 -17.80
CA PRO A 168 0.49 3.28 -18.32
C PRO A 168 -0.37 2.62 -17.23
N SER A 169 -1.70 2.83 -17.28
CA SER A 169 -2.64 2.24 -16.31
C SER A 169 -2.65 0.71 -16.33
N SER A 170 -2.22 0.08 -17.42
CA SER A 170 -2.04 -1.36 -17.54
C SER A 170 -0.79 -1.88 -16.81
N ALA A 171 0.08 -1.00 -16.31
CA ALA A 171 1.29 -1.33 -15.58
C ALA A 171 1.35 -0.58 -14.22
N PRO A 172 0.47 -0.94 -13.27
CA PRO A 172 0.33 -0.21 -12.00
C PRO A 172 1.47 -0.47 -11.01
N ASN A 173 2.22 -1.57 -11.19
CA ASN A 173 3.29 -1.98 -10.29
C ASN A 173 4.63 -1.41 -10.75
N THR A 174 5.54 -1.19 -9.81
CA THR A 174 6.86 -0.62 -10.08
C THR A 174 7.95 -1.49 -9.48
N SER A 175 9.03 -1.69 -10.23
CA SER A 175 10.30 -2.21 -9.71
C SER A 175 11.37 -1.13 -9.83
N ILE A 176 12.13 -0.90 -8.77
CA ILE A 176 13.17 0.12 -8.68
C ILE A 176 14.50 -0.60 -8.53
N TYR A 177 15.37 -0.46 -9.53
CA TYR A 177 16.72 -1.01 -9.52
C TYR A 177 17.71 0.07 -9.08
N LEU A 178 18.49 -0.24 -8.06
CA LEU A 178 19.59 0.60 -7.58
C LEU A 178 20.91 -0.05 -7.99
N THR A 179 21.70 0.62 -8.82
CA THR A 179 23.01 0.13 -9.25
C THR A 179 24.10 0.67 -8.35
N ALA A 180 25.12 -0.14 -8.05
CA ALA A 180 26.26 0.24 -7.21
C ALA A 180 27.56 0.31 -8.04
N PRO A 181 28.56 1.06 -7.56
CA PRO A 181 29.90 1.00 -8.13
C PRO A 181 30.45 -0.42 -8.06
N THR A 182 31.21 -0.81 -9.09
CA THR A 182 31.92 -2.08 -9.12
C THR A 182 33.29 -1.94 -9.77
N ASP A 183 34.23 -2.75 -9.31
CA ASP A 183 35.56 -2.94 -9.87
C ASP A 183 35.60 -3.97 -11.02
N GLN A 184 34.48 -4.67 -11.27
CA GLN A 184 34.37 -5.66 -12.33
C GLN A 184 33.93 -5.01 -13.64
N ALA A 185 34.81 -5.00 -14.64
CA ALA A 185 34.55 -4.36 -15.93
C ALA A 185 33.42 -5.03 -16.74
N ASP A 186 33.16 -6.32 -16.49
CA ASP A 186 32.18 -7.13 -17.23
C ASP A 186 30.80 -7.16 -16.57
N TYR A 187 30.58 -6.45 -15.46
CA TYR A 187 29.32 -6.49 -14.73
C TYR A 187 28.87 -5.11 -14.25
N ILE A 188 27.55 -4.96 -14.13
CA ILE A 188 26.93 -3.92 -13.32
C ILE A 188 26.43 -4.60 -12.04
N LYS A 189 26.81 -4.03 -10.89
CA LYS A 189 26.30 -4.48 -9.61
C LYS A 189 24.92 -3.87 -9.34
N VAL A 190 23.95 -4.71 -9.04
CA VAL A 190 22.65 -4.27 -8.53
C VAL A 190 22.71 -4.33 -7.00
N GLN A 191 22.69 -3.16 -6.37
CA GLN A 191 22.76 -3.01 -4.92
C GLN A 191 21.50 -3.53 -4.24
N ALA A 192 20.34 -3.13 -4.76
CA ALA A 192 19.04 -3.51 -4.23
C ALA A 192 17.97 -3.35 -5.31
N VAL A 193 16.90 -4.13 -5.18
CA VAL A 193 15.69 -4.01 -5.97
C VAL A 193 14.52 -3.76 -5.04
N TYR A 194 13.79 -2.67 -5.22
CA TYR A 194 12.55 -2.42 -4.51
C TYR A 194 11.37 -2.73 -5.41
N GLU A 195 10.31 -3.29 -4.84
CA GLU A 195 9.08 -3.59 -5.56
C GLU A 195 7.90 -2.94 -4.85
N ILE A 196 7.04 -2.29 -5.63
CA ILE A 196 5.77 -1.73 -5.19
C ILE A 196 4.68 -2.41 -6.00
N ASP A 197 3.84 -3.20 -5.33
CA ASP A 197 2.80 -4.00 -5.96
C ASP A 197 1.43 -3.67 -5.43
N TYR A 198 0.47 -3.65 -6.35
CA TYR A 198 -0.95 -3.53 -6.09
C TYR A 198 -1.68 -4.73 -6.70
N VAL A 199 -2.20 -5.59 -5.86
CA VAL A 199 -2.95 -6.79 -6.25
C VAL A 199 -4.42 -6.55 -5.94
N THR A 200 -5.26 -6.52 -6.96
CA THR A 200 -6.71 -6.46 -6.77
C THR A 200 -7.23 -7.79 -6.27
N THR A 201 -8.05 -7.75 -5.23
CA THR A 201 -8.64 -8.94 -4.62
C THR A 201 -10.15 -8.80 -4.56
N THR A 202 -10.85 -9.93 -4.60
CA THR A 202 -12.33 -9.99 -4.51
C THR A 202 -12.81 -10.63 -3.20
N SER A 203 -11.90 -11.20 -2.41
CA SER A 203 -12.20 -11.87 -1.14
C SER A 203 -11.16 -11.51 -0.08
N PRO A 204 -11.42 -10.46 0.74
CA PRO A 204 -12.42 -9.40 0.54
C PRO A 204 -12.08 -8.48 -0.65
N ALA A 205 -13.05 -7.68 -1.09
CA ALA A 205 -12.89 -6.76 -2.22
C ALA A 205 -11.98 -5.59 -1.85
N GLY A 206 -10.94 -5.33 -2.66
CA GLY A 206 -10.03 -4.21 -2.44
C GLY A 206 -8.70 -4.36 -3.16
N VAL A 207 -7.68 -3.65 -2.66
CA VAL A 207 -6.30 -3.72 -3.15
C VAL A 207 -5.37 -4.11 -2.03
N TYR A 208 -4.68 -5.23 -2.19
CA TYR A 208 -3.51 -5.59 -1.41
C TYR A 208 -2.29 -4.87 -1.96
N ALA A 209 -1.68 -4.02 -1.15
CA ALA A 209 -0.45 -3.33 -1.52
C ALA A 209 0.74 -3.92 -0.75
N SER A 210 1.84 -4.18 -1.43
CA SER A 210 3.08 -4.60 -0.78
C SER A 210 4.28 -3.85 -1.33
N VAL A 211 5.16 -3.42 -0.41
CA VAL A 211 6.47 -2.89 -0.72
C VAL A 211 7.52 -3.84 -0.20
N ARG A 212 8.44 -4.26 -1.06
CA ARG A 212 9.45 -5.28 -0.76
C ARG A 212 10.83 -4.78 -1.18
N ARG A 213 11.84 -5.09 -0.39
CA ARG A 213 13.25 -4.81 -0.69
C ARG A 213 14.03 -6.11 -0.82
N TYR A 214 14.64 -6.29 -1.98
CA TYR A 214 15.53 -7.38 -2.31
C TYR A 214 16.98 -6.90 -2.33
N LYS A 215 17.88 -7.68 -1.73
CA LYS A 215 19.32 -7.45 -1.74
C LYS A 215 20.01 -8.78 -1.95
N ASN A 216 20.90 -8.86 -2.93
CA ASN A 216 21.59 -10.09 -3.35
C ASN A 216 20.61 -11.24 -3.63
N GLY A 217 19.50 -10.96 -4.33
CA GLY A 217 18.47 -11.95 -4.67
C GLY A 217 17.55 -12.39 -3.52
N ALA A 218 17.78 -11.95 -2.28
CA ALA A 218 16.97 -12.31 -1.12
C ALA A 218 16.11 -11.12 -0.65
N MET A 219 14.87 -11.39 -0.24
CA MET A 219 14.03 -10.40 0.43
C MET A 219 14.59 -10.09 1.81
N THR A 220 14.82 -8.81 2.10
CA THR A 220 15.41 -8.36 3.38
C THR A 220 14.41 -7.62 4.25
N HIS A 221 13.57 -6.78 3.63
CA HIS A 221 12.55 -5.99 4.33
C HIS A 221 11.30 -5.97 3.47
N TYR A 222 10.14 -5.94 4.11
CA TYR A 222 8.88 -5.72 3.43
C TYR A 222 7.86 -5.11 4.37
N TYR A 223 6.88 -4.42 3.79
CA TYR A 223 5.60 -4.23 4.45
C TYR A 223 4.47 -4.44 3.45
N ASP A 224 3.29 -4.65 4.00
CA ASP A 224 2.06 -4.89 3.29
C ASP A 224 0.91 -4.23 4.04
N VAL A 225 -0.11 -3.86 3.28
CA VAL A 225 -1.35 -3.30 3.79
C VAL A 225 -2.47 -3.56 2.80
N PHE A 226 -3.66 -3.82 3.32
CA PHE A 226 -4.85 -3.96 2.52
C PHE A 226 -5.72 -2.70 2.56
N PHE A 227 -6.14 -2.22 1.40
CA PHE A 227 -7.09 -1.13 1.23
C PHE A 227 -8.45 -1.68 0.81
N GLU A 228 -9.37 -1.75 1.76
CA GLU A 228 -10.72 -2.27 1.52
C GLU A 228 -11.49 -1.41 0.52
N ASN A 229 -12.18 -2.05 -0.43
CA ASN A 229 -12.96 -1.42 -1.50
C ASN A 229 -12.18 -0.42 -2.39
N ALA A 230 -10.86 -0.35 -2.27
CA ALA A 230 -10.04 0.46 -3.15
C ALA A 230 -9.94 -0.17 -4.54
N THR A 231 -9.64 0.66 -5.54
CA THR A 231 -9.27 0.21 -6.88
C THR A 231 -7.80 0.54 -7.14
N GLN A 232 -7.15 -0.16 -8.06
CA GLN A 232 -5.76 0.16 -8.44
C GLN A 232 -5.63 1.62 -8.91
N ALA A 233 -6.65 2.15 -9.61
CA ALA A 233 -6.67 3.53 -10.06
C ALA A 233 -6.66 4.54 -8.90
N THR A 234 -7.08 4.12 -7.71
CA THR A 234 -7.04 4.97 -6.51
C THR A 234 -5.61 5.17 -6.01
N LEU A 235 -4.73 4.17 -6.16
CA LEU A 235 -3.37 4.15 -5.61
C LEU A 235 -2.29 4.35 -6.69
N PHE A 236 -2.70 4.47 -7.94
CA PHE A 236 -1.86 4.69 -9.10
C PHE A 236 -1.67 6.19 -9.37
N PRO A 237 -0.49 6.64 -9.87
CA PRO A 237 0.74 5.90 -10.10
C PRO A 237 1.62 5.77 -8.85
N SER A 238 2.42 4.71 -8.74
CA SER A 238 3.45 4.60 -7.68
C SER A 238 4.73 5.38 -7.97
N VAL A 239 4.96 5.75 -9.24
CA VAL A 239 6.15 6.49 -9.68
C VAL A 239 5.83 7.47 -10.80
N VAL A 240 6.53 8.60 -10.82
CA VAL A 240 6.60 9.51 -11.96
C VAL A 240 8.04 9.94 -12.21
N HIS A 241 8.46 9.89 -13.47
CA HIS A 241 9.82 10.25 -13.91
C HIS A 241 9.85 11.66 -14.52
N PHE A 242 10.86 12.44 -14.15
CA PHE A 242 11.19 13.74 -14.73
C PHE A 242 12.52 13.65 -15.47
N GLU A 243 12.53 13.97 -16.76
CA GLU A 243 13.72 13.83 -17.60
C GLU A 243 14.64 15.05 -17.53
N SER A 244 15.90 14.90 -17.92
CA SER A 244 16.83 16.04 -18.03
C SER A 244 16.42 17.02 -19.14
N ARG A 245 16.62 18.33 -18.89
CA ARG A 245 16.40 19.40 -19.87
C ARG A 245 17.22 19.25 -21.16
N SER A 246 18.41 18.63 -21.09
CA SER A 246 19.37 18.57 -22.21
C SER A 246 19.09 17.46 -23.23
N ARG A 247 18.21 16.49 -22.93
CA ARG A 247 17.86 15.43 -23.88
C ARG A 247 16.76 15.89 -24.84
N LEU A 248 17.18 16.16 -26.07
CA LEU A 248 16.40 16.25 -27.33
C LEU A 248 14.92 16.64 -27.17
N ALA A 249 14.66 17.93 -27.37
CA ALA A 249 13.35 18.44 -27.76
C ALA A 249 12.90 17.80 -29.09
N LYS A 250 12.33 16.59 -29.05
CA LYS A 250 11.39 16.17 -30.10
C LYS A 250 10.20 17.14 -30.04
N SER A 251 9.66 17.52 -31.21
CA SER A 251 8.52 18.43 -31.30
C SER A 251 7.40 17.94 -30.37
N GLU A 252 7.22 18.66 -29.28
CA GLU A 252 6.15 18.46 -28.32
C GLU A 252 4.84 18.67 -29.10
N ALA A 253 4.01 17.64 -29.25
CA ALA A 253 2.65 17.84 -29.74
C ALA A 253 1.92 18.79 -28.78
N ALA A 254 0.89 19.50 -29.26
CA ALA A 254 0.20 20.57 -28.53
C ALA A 254 -0.28 20.21 -27.10
N SER A 255 -0.36 18.92 -26.76
CA SER A 255 -0.80 18.39 -25.46
C SER A 255 0.32 18.12 -24.43
N ILE A 256 1.61 18.23 -24.77
CA ILE A 256 2.70 17.78 -23.89
C ILE A 256 3.62 18.95 -23.51
N THR A 257 3.34 19.61 -22.38
CA THR A 257 3.98 20.86 -21.96
C THR A 257 5.16 20.69 -21.00
N ARG A 258 6.30 21.33 -21.33
CA ARG A 258 7.43 21.95 -20.57
C ARG A 258 7.80 21.56 -19.12
N PHE A 259 6.93 21.00 -18.28
CA PHE A 259 7.25 20.56 -16.91
C PHE A 259 7.78 19.11 -16.83
N LYS A 260 7.98 18.46 -17.99
CA LYS A 260 8.63 17.15 -18.13
C LYS A 260 10.17 17.19 -17.96
N LYS A 261 10.73 18.37 -17.66
CA LYS A 261 12.17 18.65 -17.62
C LYS A 261 12.58 19.03 -16.20
N GLY A 262 13.33 18.15 -15.54
CA GLY A 262 14.12 18.53 -14.37
C GLY A 262 15.13 19.60 -14.78
N VAL A 263 15.08 20.76 -14.13
CA VAL A 263 15.91 21.93 -14.48
C VAL A 263 17.40 21.63 -14.26
N SER A 264 17.71 20.84 -13.23
CA SER A 264 19.09 20.54 -12.80
C SER A 264 19.51 19.11 -13.10
N GLY A 265 18.58 18.19 -13.31
CA GLY A 265 18.87 16.78 -13.58
C GLY A 265 17.59 15.91 -13.56
N PRO A 266 17.66 14.66 -14.05
CA PRO A 266 16.54 13.73 -14.02
C PRO A 266 16.31 13.15 -12.62
N PHE A 267 15.04 12.98 -12.23
CA PHE A 267 14.65 12.44 -10.92
C PHE A 267 13.27 11.76 -10.99
N TYR A 268 12.93 11.05 -9.92
CA TYR A 268 11.64 10.39 -9.72
C TYR A 268 10.92 10.96 -8.51
N LEU A 269 9.61 11.07 -8.62
CA LEU A 269 8.71 11.10 -7.48
C LEU A 269 8.12 9.70 -7.30
N LEU A 270 8.15 9.21 -6.07
CA LEU A 270 7.69 7.89 -5.69
C LEU A 270 6.65 8.03 -4.59
N TRP A 271 5.60 7.24 -4.67
CA TRP A 271 4.54 7.21 -3.68
C TRP A 271 4.41 5.80 -3.15
N LEU A 272 4.76 5.63 -1.87
CA LEU A 272 4.59 4.36 -1.21
C LEU A 272 3.16 4.24 -0.66
N PRO A 273 2.56 3.04 -0.67
CA PRO A 273 1.29 2.78 -0.01
C PRO A 273 1.36 3.15 1.47
N ASP A 274 0.45 4.02 1.93
CA ASP A 274 0.41 4.51 3.30
C ASP A 274 -0.58 3.71 4.13
N PRO A 275 -0.12 2.93 5.13
CA PRO A 275 -1.03 2.17 5.95
C PRO A 275 -1.92 3.02 6.83
N SER A 276 -1.56 4.27 7.16
CA SER A 276 -2.32 5.12 8.07
C SER A 276 -3.45 5.91 7.42
N ILE A 277 -3.48 5.96 6.08
CA ILE A 277 -4.47 6.73 5.32
C ILE A 277 -5.46 5.77 4.66
N ASP A 278 -6.75 6.11 4.77
CA ASP A 278 -7.80 5.49 3.97
C ASP A 278 -7.94 6.27 2.65
N PRO A 279 -7.49 5.71 1.51
CA PRO A 279 -7.44 6.43 0.24
C PRO A 279 -8.83 6.70 -0.34
N LEU A 280 -9.90 6.05 0.16
CA LEU A 280 -11.28 6.29 -0.26
C LEU A 280 -11.90 7.53 0.41
N LYS A 281 -11.35 7.96 1.55
CA LYS A 281 -11.77 9.17 2.26
C LYS A 281 -10.98 10.40 1.86
N ALA A 282 -9.95 10.23 1.03
CA ALA A 282 -9.16 11.31 0.48
C ALA A 282 -9.91 12.04 -0.65
N ASN A 283 -9.61 13.32 -0.85
CA ASN A 283 -10.17 14.09 -1.97
C ASN A 283 -9.78 13.43 -3.30
N THR A 284 -10.78 13.02 -4.08
CA THR A 284 -10.58 12.42 -5.40
C THR A 284 -10.37 13.50 -6.46
N THR A 285 -9.13 13.64 -6.90
CA THR A 285 -8.77 14.26 -8.17
C THR A 285 -8.64 13.18 -9.25
N THR A 286 -8.89 13.53 -10.50
CA THR A 286 -8.82 12.60 -11.64
C THR A 286 -7.46 11.90 -11.69
N ALA A 287 -7.45 10.57 -11.86
CA ALA A 287 -6.22 9.80 -12.00
C ALA A 287 -5.45 10.25 -13.26
N PRO A 288 -4.13 10.47 -13.16
CA PRO A 288 -3.34 10.84 -14.32
C PRO A 288 -3.23 9.65 -15.28
N THR A 289 -3.12 9.94 -16.57
CA THR A 289 -2.81 8.96 -17.60
C THR A 289 -1.32 9.01 -17.95
N ASP A 290 -0.84 8.09 -18.78
CA ASP A 290 0.50 8.12 -19.36
C ASP A 290 0.80 9.42 -20.15
N THR A 291 -0.25 10.06 -20.67
CA THR A 291 -0.16 11.37 -21.36
C THR A 291 -0.28 12.58 -20.44
N SER A 292 -0.73 12.40 -19.19
CA SER A 292 -0.94 13.48 -18.22
C SER A 292 0.35 14.23 -17.86
N LEU A 293 0.16 15.44 -17.32
CA LEU A 293 1.26 16.19 -16.73
C LEU A 293 1.70 15.53 -15.41
N PRO A 294 3.01 15.39 -15.14
CA PRO A 294 3.52 14.88 -13.85
C PRO A 294 2.93 15.55 -12.61
N LEU A 295 2.62 16.85 -12.69
CA LEU A 295 2.02 17.61 -11.61
C LEU A 295 0.61 17.12 -11.24
N GLU A 296 -0.15 16.60 -12.22
CA GLU A 296 -1.47 16.01 -11.97
C GLU A 296 -1.35 14.77 -11.09
N ALA A 297 -0.28 13.98 -11.25
CA ALA A 297 -0.02 12.84 -10.38
C ALA A 297 0.29 13.26 -8.93
N TYR A 298 1.03 14.35 -8.75
CA TYR A 298 1.22 14.92 -7.42
C TYR A 298 -0.12 15.33 -6.81
N GLY A 299 -0.96 16.08 -7.54
CA GLY A 299 -2.31 16.43 -7.09
C GLY A 299 -3.23 15.21 -6.85
N HIS A 300 -3.01 14.12 -7.57
CA HIS A 300 -3.71 12.84 -7.39
C HIS A 300 -3.37 12.13 -6.08
N LEU A 301 -2.11 12.17 -5.71
CA LEU A 301 -1.58 11.40 -4.58
C LEU A 301 -1.42 12.24 -3.31
N ALA A 302 -1.48 13.58 -3.42
CA ALA A 302 -1.29 14.54 -2.33
C ALA A 302 -2.27 14.44 -1.14
N GLY A 303 -3.26 13.54 -1.18
CA GLY A 303 -4.11 13.21 -0.03
C GLY A 303 -4.23 11.72 0.26
N LYS A 304 -3.56 10.86 -0.53
CA LYS A 304 -3.74 9.40 -0.49
C LYS A 304 -2.56 8.68 0.16
N THR A 305 -1.44 9.35 0.30
CA THR A 305 -0.26 8.85 1.00
C THR A 305 0.56 10.02 1.55
N GLY A 306 1.06 9.89 2.78
CA GLY A 306 2.07 10.77 3.34
C GLY A 306 3.51 10.34 2.98
N PHE A 307 3.67 9.17 2.37
CA PHE A 307 4.97 8.58 2.04
C PHE A 307 5.37 8.87 0.60
N MET A 308 5.65 10.15 0.33
CA MET A 308 6.27 10.59 -0.91
C MET A 308 7.79 10.61 -0.79
N LEU A 309 8.48 9.95 -1.71
CA LEU A 309 9.93 9.94 -1.82
C LEU A 309 10.37 10.63 -3.09
N THR A 310 11.57 11.20 -3.06
CA THR A 310 12.24 11.76 -4.24
C THR A 310 13.58 11.08 -4.40
N ALA A 311 13.86 10.58 -5.61
CA ALA A 311 15.12 9.91 -5.92
C ALA A 311 15.72 10.51 -7.20
N PRO A 312 16.95 11.08 -7.17
CA PRO A 312 17.64 11.44 -8.40
C PRO A 312 17.98 10.18 -9.20
N LEU A 313 17.97 10.28 -10.53
CA LEU A 313 18.39 9.17 -11.40
C LEU A 313 19.86 8.79 -11.15
N PHE A 314 20.69 9.78 -10.84
CA PHE A 314 22.12 9.62 -10.56
C PHE A 314 22.46 10.32 -9.24
N PRO A 315 22.38 9.64 -8.10
CA PRO A 315 22.56 10.26 -6.79
C PRO A 315 24.00 10.71 -6.49
N THR A 316 24.99 10.03 -7.08
CA THR A 316 26.42 10.25 -6.79
C THR A 316 27.14 11.08 -7.86
N LEU A 317 26.42 11.66 -8.82
CA LEU A 317 26.97 12.47 -9.92
C LEU A 317 26.63 13.96 -9.78
#